data_AF-A0A7C2UUJ5-F1
#
_entry.id   AF-A0A7C2UUJ5-F1
#
_cell.length_a   1.000
_cell.length_b   1.000
_cell.length_c   1.000
_cell.angle_alpha   90.00
_cell.angle_beta   90.00
_cell.angle_gamma   90.00
#
_symmetry.space_group_name_H-M   'P 1'
#
loop_
_entity.id
_entity.type
_entity.pdbx_description
1 polymer ?
#
loop_
_entity_poly.entity_id
_entity_poly.type
_entity_poly.pdbx_seq_one_letter_code
_entity_poly.pdbx_strand_id
1 'polypeptide(L)'
;MRLLAVGASILGIAVSLGSTASDATAPALDPAQTARGRWAVFALVLPGCPACEEALSWFSQVHQSFPEIGFLLLSPWESEEVSVASAELGLPFLVDEGGRMGAAWGVRRAPNLVLLLDGRPHGRLDWPFTEDE
;
A
#
# COMPACT_ATOMS: atom_id res chain seq x y z
N MET A 1 -48.95 -57.30 21.13
CA MET A 1 -49.32 -56.01 20.48
C MET A 1 -48.33 -54.96 20.97
N ARG A 2 -47.53 -54.40 20.04
CA ARG A 2 -46.44 -53.44 20.34
C ARG A 2 -47.01 -52.04 20.58
N LEU A 3 -46.57 -51.40 21.66
CA LEU A 3 -46.72 -49.96 21.90
C LEU A 3 -45.63 -49.16 21.15
N LEU A 4 -46.07 -48.02 20.61
CA LEU A 4 -45.45 -46.68 20.44
C LEU A 4 -44.11 -46.44 21.19
N ALA A 5 -43.17 -45.56 20.83
CA ALA A 5 -42.97 -44.56 19.77
C ALA A 5 -41.58 -43.89 20.01
N VAL A 6 -41.19 -42.97 19.11
CA VAL A 6 -40.27 -41.82 19.32
C VAL A 6 -38.75 -42.05 19.24
N GLY A 7 -38.10 -41.20 18.42
CA GLY A 7 -36.68 -40.83 18.48
C GLY A 7 -35.99 -41.05 17.14
N ALA A 8 -35.30 -40.10 16.51
CA ALA A 8 -34.91 -38.76 16.88
C ALA A 8 -34.57 -37.97 15.60
N SER A 9 -34.97 -36.70 15.56
CA SER A 9 -34.61 -35.74 14.52
C SER A 9 -33.09 -35.52 14.52
N ILE A 10 -32.43 -35.73 13.37
CA ILE A 10 -31.03 -35.36 13.20
C ILE A 10 -30.98 -33.89 12.79
N LEU A 11 -30.52 -33.07 13.74
CA LEU A 11 -30.28 -31.64 13.60
C LEU A 11 -29.12 -31.43 12.61
N GLY A 12 -29.42 -30.86 11.44
CA GLY A 12 -28.40 -30.45 10.47
C GLY A 12 -27.59 -29.27 11.00
N ILE A 13 -26.28 -29.47 11.18
CA ILE A 13 -25.35 -28.42 11.57
C ILE A 13 -25.06 -27.58 10.33
N ALA A 14 -25.58 -26.36 10.29
CA ALA A 14 -25.15 -25.35 9.33
C ALA A 14 -23.77 -24.82 9.77
N VAL A 15 -22.73 -25.13 8.99
CA VAL A 15 -21.40 -24.51 9.14
C VAL A 15 -21.50 -23.11 8.54
N SER A 16 -21.48 -22.11 9.41
CA SER A 16 -21.34 -20.71 9.01
C SER A 16 -19.91 -20.48 8.52
N LEU A 17 -19.73 -20.31 7.21
CA LEU A 17 -18.50 -19.75 6.63
C LEU A 17 -18.48 -18.24 6.96
N GLY A 18 -17.91 -17.90 8.12
CA GLY A 18 -17.56 -16.53 8.45
C GLY A 18 -16.43 -16.06 7.53
N SER A 19 -16.77 -15.32 6.48
CA SER A 19 -15.79 -14.53 5.74
C SER A 19 -15.40 -13.34 6.61
N THR A 20 -14.33 -13.48 7.39
CA THR A 20 -13.66 -12.32 7.96
C THR A 20 -12.91 -11.66 6.80
N ALA A 21 -13.55 -10.70 6.13
CA ALA A 21 -12.81 -9.70 5.37
C ALA A 21 -11.90 -9.01 6.40
N SER A 22 -10.61 -9.33 6.38
CA SER A 22 -9.61 -8.49 7.02
C SER A 22 -9.69 -7.15 6.29
N ASP A 23 -10.31 -6.16 6.93
CA ASP A 23 -10.00 -4.76 6.66
C ASP A 23 -8.51 -4.63 6.95
N ALA A 24 -7.69 -4.83 5.91
CA ALA A 24 -6.30 -4.47 5.94
C ALA A 24 -6.27 -2.94 5.90
N THR A 25 -6.54 -2.31 7.04
CA THR A 25 -6.23 -0.89 7.21
C THR A 25 -4.72 -0.79 7.02
N ALA A 26 -4.32 -0.17 5.90
CA ALA A 26 -2.91 0.07 5.65
C ALA A 26 -2.31 0.80 6.86
N PRO A 27 -1.10 0.42 7.30
CA PRO A 27 -0.51 1.04 8.46
C PRO A 27 -0.31 2.54 8.19
N ALA A 28 -0.97 3.39 8.97
CA ALA A 28 -0.69 4.82 8.96
C ALA A 28 0.78 5.01 9.38
N LEU A 29 1.60 5.59 8.50
CA LEU A 29 3.01 5.82 8.76
C LEU A 29 3.18 7.07 9.63
N ASP A 30 3.87 6.94 10.77
CA ASP A 30 4.35 8.10 11.53
C ASP A 30 5.50 8.75 10.74
N PRO A 31 5.44 10.06 10.42
CA PRO A 31 6.54 10.78 9.77
C PRO A 31 7.90 10.57 10.44
N ALA A 32 7.94 10.37 11.76
CA ALA A 32 9.17 10.10 12.50
C ALA A 32 9.81 8.73 12.20
N GLN A 33 9.06 7.79 11.60
CA GLN A 33 9.60 6.52 11.11
C GLN A 33 10.36 6.72 9.79
N THR A 34 9.86 7.59 8.90
CA THR A 34 10.58 7.95 7.67
C THR A 34 11.87 8.76 7.93
N ALA A 35 11.97 9.37 9.11
CA ALA A 35 13.14 10.13 9.55
C ALA A 35 14.37 9.28 9.91
N ARG A 36 14.27 7.94 9.86
CA ARG A 36 15.35 7.01 10.19
C ARG A 36 15.42 5.87 9.16
N GLY A 37 16.63 5.41 8.85
CA GLY A 37 16.86 4.28 7.96
C GLY A 37 16.80 4.65 6.48
N ARG A 38 16.58 3.64 5.64
CA ARG A 38 16.54 3.78 4.17
C ARG A 38 15.09 3.65 3.72
N TRP A 39 14.62 4.62 2.95
CA TRP A 39 13.26 4.61 2.43
C TRP A 39 13.23 4.83 0.92
N ALA A 40 12.38 4.08 0.23
CA ALA A 40 11.95 4.30 -1.13
C ALA A 40 10.54 4.90 -1.09
N VAL A 41 10.43 6.19 -1.36
CA VAL A 41 9.15 6.92 -1.33
C VAL A 41 8.66 7.13 -2.75
N PHE A 42 7.54 6.48 -3.08
CA PHE A 42 6.94 6.54 -4.40
C PHE A 42 5.87 7.63 -4.44
N ALA A 43 6.21 8.76 -5.06
CA ALA A 43 5.29 9.86 -5.28
C ALA A 43 4.40 9.56 -6.49
N LEU A 44 3.09 9.50 -6.26
CA LEU A 44 2.10 9.11 -7.25
C LEU A 44 0.84 9.98 -7.14
N VAL A 45 0.00 9.92 -8.16
CA VAL A 45 -1.29 10.60 -8.18
C VAL A 45 -2.33 9.61 -8.68
N LEU A 46 -3.32 9.29 -7.86
CA LEU A 46 -4.45 8.46 -8.28
C LEU A 46 -5.78 9.10 -7.82
N PRO A 47 -6.85 8.96 -8.62
CA PRO A 47 -6.91 8.32 -9.94
C PRO A 47 -6.38 9.22 -11.08
N GLY A 48 -6.29 8.67 -12.29
CA GLY A 48 -6.10 9.46 -13.52
C GLY A 48 -4.65 9.68 -13.97
N CYS A 49 -3.72 8.86 -13.48
CA CYS A 49 -2.32 8.87 -13.90
C CYS A 49 -1.91 7.49 -14.43
N PRO A 50 -2.03 7.23 -15.75
CA PRO A 50 -1.69 5.94 -16.34
C PRO A 50 -0.23 5.52 -16.07
N ALA A 51 0.69 6.48 -16.10
CA ALA A 51 2.09 6.22 -15.75
C ALA A 51 2.25 5.79 -14.29
N CYS A 52 1.45 6.35 -13.37
CA CYS A 52 1.49 5.96 -11.96
C CYS A 52 0.96 4.55 -11.75
N GLU A 53 -0.11 4.16 -12.46
CA GLU A 53 -0.67 2.80 -12.43
C GLU A 53 0.35 1.77 -12.94
N GLU A 54 1.02 2.07 -14.06
CA GLU A 54 2.09 1.23 -14.62
C GLU A 54 3.28 1.11 -13.65
N ALA A 55 3.78 2.24 -13.16
CA ALA A 55 4.91 2.30 -12.24
C ALA A 55 4.63 1.62 -10.89
N LEU A 56 3.38 1.61 -10.43
CA LEU A 56 2.98 0.92 -9.19
C LEU A 56 3.21 -0.60 -9.29
N SER A 57 3.00 -1.19 -10.47
CA SER A 57 3.28 -2.61 -10.71
C SER A 57 4.79 -2.92 -10.59
N TRP A 58 5.64 -2.04 -11.11
CA TRP A 58 7.10 -2.15 -10.94
C TRP A 58 7.48 -1.98 -9.46
N PHE A 59 6.94 -0.98 -8.78
CA PHE A 59 7.22 -0.71 -7.37
C PHE A 59 6.84 -1.90 -6.47
N SER A 60 5.73 -2.57 -6.80
CA SER A 60 5.27 -3.81 -6.14
C SER A 60 6.20 -5.02 -6.34
N GLN A 61 7.01 -5.04 -7.39
CA GLN A 61 8.02 -6.09 -7.58
C GLN A 61 9.30 -5.76 -6.81
N VAL A 62 9.68 -4.49 -6.80
CA VAL A 62 10.90 -4.01 -6.14
C VAL A 62 10.80 -4.16 -4.62
N HIS A 63 9.68 -3.78 -3.98
CA HIS A 63 9.60 -3.87 -2.49
C HIS A 63 9.75 -5.28 -1.94
N GLN A 64 9.36 -6.30 -2.71
CA GLN A 64 9.53 -7.71 -2.33
C GLN A 64 11.00 -8.16 -2.39
N SER A 65 11.82 -7.46 -3.19
CA SER A 65 13.22 -7.81 -3.42
C SER A 65 14.19 -7.15 -2.44
N PHE A 66 13.79 -6.05 -1.79
CA PHE A 66 14.65 -5.24 -0.92
C PHE A 66 14.04 -5.06 0.49
N PRO A 67 13.99 -6.12 1.32
CA PRO A 67 13.35 -6.07 2.65
C PRO A 67 14.04 -5.12 3.64
N GLU A 68 15.27 -4.69 3.36
CA GLU A 68 16.05 -3.77 4.18
C GLU A 68 15.79 -2.28 3.88
N ILE A 69 14.90 -1.98 2.93
CA ILE A 69 14.43 -0.65 2.57
C ILE A 69 12.96 -0.53 2.97
N GLY A 70 12.59 0.56 3.63
CA GLY A 70 11.19 0.88 3.88
C GLY A 70 10.52 1.42 2.61
N PHE A 71 9.32 0.98 2.30
CA PHE A 71 8.56 1.43 1.14
C PHE A 71 7.34 2.24 1.59
N LEU A 72 7.08 3.36 0.92
CA LEU A 72 6.00 4.29 1.25
C LEU A 72 5.38 4.85 -0.04
N LEU A 73 4.05 4.93 -0.07
CA LEU A 73 3.32 5.68 -1.09
C LEU A 73 3.11 7.13 -0.66
N LEU A 74 3.33 8.08 -1.56
CA LEU A 74 3.12 9.50 -1.31
C LEU A 74 2.14 10.09 -2.32
N SER A 75 1.04 10.66 -1.85
CA SER A 75 0.05 11.30 -2.72
C SER A 75 -0.25 12.74 -2.27
N PRO A 76 -0.46 13.69 -3.20
CA PRO A 76 -0.79 15.07 -2.86
C PRO A 76 -2.17 15.26 -2.20
N TRP A 77 -3.02 14.23 -2.25
CA TRP A 77 -4.33 14.16 -1.58
C TRP A 77 -4.68 12.71 -1.27
N GLU A 78 -5.59 12.52 -0.33
CA GLU A 78 -6.21 11.21 -0.10
C GLU A 78 -7.21 10.89 -1.22
N SER A 79 -7.22 9.64 -1.67
CA SER A 79 -8.24 9.10 -2.57
C SER A 79 -8.48 7.63 -2.27
N GLU A 80 -9.64 7.13 -2.67
CA GLU A 80 -10.00 5.72 -2.50
C GLU A 80 -8.98 4.83 -3.23
N GLU A 81 -8.54 5.22 -4.40
CA GLU A 81 -7.58 4.47 -5.22
C GLU A 81 -6.20 4.37 -4.57
N VAL A 82 -5.73 5.44 -3.90
CA VAL A 82 -4.47 5.38 -3.13
C VAL A 82 -4.62 4.46 -1.93
N SER A 83 -5.77 4.52 -1.24
CA SER A 83 -6.05 3.67 -0.07
C SER A 83 -6.13 2.19 -0.45
N VAL A 84 -6.83 1.87 -1.55
CA VAL A 84 -6.90 0.51 -2.09
C VAL A 84 -5.52 0.01 -2.51
N ALA A 85 -4.77 0.79 -3.28
CA ALA A 85 -3.40 0.43 -3.69
C ALA A 85 -2.49 0.18 -2.47
N SER A 86 -2.58 1.04 -1.46
CA SER A 86 -1.84 0.90 -0.21
C SER A 86 -2.19 -0.39 0.52
N ALA A 87 -3.48 -0.71 0.66
CA ALA A 87 -3.94 -1.93 1.31
C ALA A 87 -3.55 -3.20 0.52
N GLU A 88 -3.70 -3.20 -0.81
CA GLU A 88 -3.35 -4.32 -1.68
C GLU A 88 -1.86 -4.64 -1.65
N LEU A 89 -1.02 -3.61 -1.60
CA LEU A 89 0.44 -3.77 -1.54
C LEU A 89 0.95 -4.03 -0.11
N GLY A 90 0.10 -3.84 0.91
CA GLY A 90 0.52 -3.86 2.31
C GLY A 90 1.52 -2.75 2.65
N LEU A 91 1.53 -1.68 1.85
CA LEU A 91 2.46 -0.57 2.00
C LEU A 91 1.76 0.57 2.73
N PRO A 92 2.44 1.26 3.65
CA PRO A 92 1.90 2.49 4.22
C PRO A 92 1.81 3.59 3.15
N PHE A 93 0.89 4.54 3.36
CA PHE A 93 0.81 5.77 2.55
C PHE A 93 0.81 7.02 3.41
N LEU A 94 1.21 8.14 2.82
CA LEU A 94 1.23 9.45 3.43
C LEU A 94 0.63 10.48 2.46
N VAL A 95 -0.20 11.36 3.01
CA VAL A 95 -0.81 12.47 2.25
C VAL A 95 0.08 13.70 2.38
N ASP A 96 0.69 14.10 1.28
CA ASP A 96 1.41 15.37 1.15
C ASP A 96 0.46 16.45 0.66
N GLU A 97 -0.41 16.92 1.54
CA GLU A 97 -1.44 17.89 1.18
C GLU A 97 -0.85 19.11 0.44
N GLY A 98 -1.24 19.26 -0.83
CA GLY A 98 -0.76 20.33 -1.72
C GLY A 98 0.64 20.11 -2.32
N GLY A 99 1.25 18.94 -2.15
CA GLY A 99 2.50 18.54 -2.82
C GLY A 99 3.77 19.21 -2.28
N ARG A 100 3.74 19.79 -1.07
CA ARG A 100 4.85 20.60 -0.54
C ARG A 100 6.07 19.76 -0.20
N MET A 101 5.87 18.59 0.38
CA MET A 101 6.95 17.69 0.76
C MET A 101 7.63 17.11 -0.48
N GLY A 102 6.84 16.62 -1.45
CA GLY A 102 7.34 16.18 -2.75
C GLY A 102 8.13 17.28 -3.45
N ALA A 103 7.60 18.51 -3.49
CA ALA A 103 8.31 19.65 -4.07
C ALA A 103 9.62 19.97 -3.33
N ALA A 104 9.65 19.87 -1.99
CA ALA A 104 10.87 20.04 -1.20
C ALA A 104 11.94 18.96 -1.51
N TRP A 105 11.51 17.77 -1.94
CA TRP A 105 12.38 16.71 -2.44
C TRP A 105 12.64 16.81 -3.96
N GLY A 106 12.20 17.90 -4.59
CA GLY A 106 12.40 18.18 -6.00
C GLY A 106 11.48 17.40 -6.93
N VAL A 107 10.48 16.68 -6.42
CA VAL A 107 9.44 16.03 -7.24
C VAL A 107 8.64 17.11 -7.93
N ARG A 108 8.68 17.13 -9.26
CA ARG A 108 7.91 18.07 -10.09
C ARG A 108 6.70 17.42 -10.75
N ARG A 109 6.74 16.10 -10.92
CA ARG A 109 5.72 15.31 -11.62
C ARG A 109 5.74 13.89 -11.09
N ALA A 110 4.56 13.30 -10.93
CA ALA A 110 4.37 11.89 -10.65
C ALA A 110 4.26 11.07 -11.96
N PRO A 111 4.64 9.78 -11.97
CA PRO A 111 5.27 9.09 -10.85
C PRO A 111 6.75 9.48 -10.66
N ASN A 112 7.23 9.35 -9.44
CA ASN A 112 8.63 9.62 -9.08
C ASN A 112 9.06 8.77 -7.89
N LEU A 113 10.32 8.35 -7.85
CA LEU A 113 10.87 7.66 -6.68
C LEU A 113 11.89 8.55 -5.98
N VAL A 114 11.67 8.84 -4.70
CA VAL A 114 12.64 9.54 -3.86
C VAL A 114 13.27 8.54 -2.90
N LEU A 115 14.60 8.45 -2.93
CA LEU A 115 15.37 7.62 -2.00
C LEU A 115 15.78 8.48 -0.81
N LEU A 116 15.29 8.15 0.38
CA LEU A 116 15.66 8.83 1.62
C LEU A 116 16.67 8.00 2.41
N LEU A 117 17.66 8.69 2.98
CA LEU A 117 18.53 8.16 4.03
C LEU A 117 18.38 9.05 5.27
N ASP A 118 17.89 8.48 6.36
CA ASP A 118 17.60 9.16 7.62
C ASP A 118 16.78 10.45 7.42
N GLY A 119 15.68 10.32 6.68
CA GLY A 119 14.72 11.40 6.39
C GLY A 119 15.19 12.45 5.38
N ARG A 120 16.36 12.27 4.75
CA ARG A 120 16.91 13.22 3.77
C ARG A 120 16.98 12.60 2.38
N PRO A 121 16.58 13.32 1.31
CA PRO A 121 16.77 12.87 -0.05
C PRO A 121 18.25 12.61 -0.33
N HIS A 122 18.55 11.36 -0.70
CA HIS A 122 19.87 10.92 -1.13
C HIS A 122 19.91 10.72 -2.64
N GLY A 123 18.81 10.26 -3.23
CA GLY A 123 18.67 10.02 -4.66
C GLY A 123 17.23 10.18 -5.11
N ARG A 124 17.04 10.22 -6.43
CA ARG A 124 15.73 10.30 -7.05
C ARG A 124 15.75 9.64 -8.43
N LEU A 125 14.67 8.95 -8.78
CA LEU A 125 14.42 8.44 -10.11
C LEU A 125 13.20 9.16 -10.70
N ASP A 126 13.38 9.67 -11.90
CA ASP A 126 12.31 10.29 -12.68
C ASP A 126 11.77 9.24 -13.66
N TRP A 127 10.44 9.14 -13.80
CA TRP A 127 9.83 8.21 -14.75
C TRP A 127 10.23 8.53 -16.22
N PRO A 128 10.45 7.52 -17.09
CA PRO A 128 10.29 6.07 -16.89
C PRO A 128 11.42 5.39 -16.12
N PHE A 129 11.07 4.43 -15.26
CA PHE A 129 12.05 3.62 -14.52
C PHE A 129 12.57 2.47 -15.38
N THR A 130 13.85 2.17 -15.24
CA THR A 130 14.52 1.07 -15.94
C THR A 130 15.06 0.02 -14.96
N GLU A 131 15.42 -1.16 -15.45
CA GLU A 131 16.02 -2.22 -14.61
C GLU A 131 17.43 -1.88 -14.12
N ASP A 132 18.10 -0.93 -14.79
CA ASP A 132 19.46 -0.50 -14.48
C ASP A 132 19.52 0.54 -13.34
N GLU A 133 18.36 1.00 -12.84
CA GLU A 133 18.19 2.01 -11.79
C GLU A 133 17.73 1.42 -10.46
#